data_AF-K0MBT4-F1
#
_entry.id   AF-K0MBT4-F1
#
_cell.length_a   1.000
_cell.length_b   1.000
_cell.length_c   1.000
_cell.angle_alpha   90.00
_cell.angle_beta   90.00
_cell.angle_gamma   90.00
#
_symmetry.space_group_name_H-M   'P 1'
#
loop_
_entity.id
_entity.type
_entity.pdbx_description
1 polymer ?
#
loop_
_entity_poly.entity_id
_entity_poly.type
_entity_poly.pdbx_seq_one_letter_code
_entity_poly.pdbx_strand_id
1 'polypeptide(L)'
;MALAEPIKLRISPEKHAQYEDEAARRGKPLGTYLRERLEAGDSVRDELAAMRRELASLHHAVEDLAAAGQRPADGDGQGATAVQIETLLLLRAIAGPDRMTTIRGELKRLGVQTWTPEEAQIG
;
A
#
# COMPACT_ATOMS: atom_id res chain seq x y z
N MET A 1 34.95 -14.89 -7.96
CA MET A 1 35.47 -13.52 -7.80
C MET A 1 36.70 -13.58 -6.90
N ALA A 2 37.79 -12.89 -7.26
CA ALA A 2 38.99 -12.84 -6.41
C ALA A 2 38.67 -12.03 -5.14
N LEU A 3 39.04 -12.55 -3.98
CA LEU A 3 38.84 -11.86 -2.70
C LEU A 3 39.83 -10.69 -2.61
N ALA A 4 39.33 -9.51 -2.23
CA ALA A 4 40.13 -8.30 -2.06
C ALA A 4 41.10 -8.39 -0.86
N GLU A 5 41.86 -7.32 -0.65
CA GLU A 5 42.89 -7.21 0.39
C GLU A 5 42.32 -7.45 1.81
N PRO A 6 43.03 -8.19 2.68
CA PRO A 6 42.53 -8.53 4.01
C PRO A 6 42.42 -7.30 4.93
N ILE A 7 41.26 -7.13 5.55
CA ILE A 7 40.98 -6.04 6.50
C ILE A 7 41.18 -6.53 7.94
N LYS A 8 41.88 -5.75 8.76
CA LYS A 8 41.98 -6.01 10.21
C LYS A 8 40.80 -5.37 10.93
N LEU A 9 39.96 -6.20 11.55
CA LEU A 9 38.78 -5.75 12.31
C LEU A 9 39.04 -5.89 13.81
N ARG A 10 38.76 -4.83 14.58
CA ARG A 10 38.72 -4.89 16.05
C ARG A 10 37.27 -4.94 16.50
N ILE A 11 36.92 -5.98 17.26
CA ILE A 11 35.61 -6.16 17.89
C ILE A 11 35.80 -6.43 19.38
N SER A 12 34.75 -6.20 20.16
CA SER A 12 34.77 -6.55 21.59
C SER A 12 34.96 -8.06 21.76
N PRO A 13 35.60 -8.50 22.85
CA PRO A 13 35.82 -9.93 23.11
C PRO A 13 34.51 -10.73 23.22
N GLU A 14 33.46 -10.12 23.78
CA GLU A 14 32.13 -10.72 23.84
C GLU A 14 31.55 -10.99 22.45
N LYS A 15 31.68 -10.02 21.54
CA LYS A 15 31.21 -10.17 20.15
C LYS A 15 32.05 -11.16 19.37
N HIS A 16 33.34 -11.23 19.64
CA HIS A 16 34.21 -12.24 19.05
C HIS A 16 33.74 -13.64 19.41
N ALA A 17 33.60 -13.94 20.70
CA ALA A 17 33.13 -15.24 21.17
C ALA A 17 31.75 -15.59 20.61
N GLN A 18 30.82 -14.61 20.64
CA GLN A 18 29.51 -14.79 20.04
C GLN A 18 29.61 -15.23 18.58
N TYR A 19 30.30 -14.46 17.73
CA TYR A 19 30.38 -14.74 16.29
C TYR A 19 31.15 -16.00 15.96
N GLU A 20 32.15 -16.35 16.77
CA GLU A 20 32.88 -17.61 16.64
C GLU A 20 31.95 -18.81 16.86
N ASP A 21 31.10 -18.76 17.89
CA ASP A 21 30.08 -19.78 18.12
C ASP A 21 29.06 -19.85 16.98
N GLU A 22 28.58 -18.71 16.46
CA GLU A 22 27.60 -18.71 15.35
C GLU A 22 28.23 -19.23 14.05
N ALA A 23 29.50 -18.91 13.79
CA ALA A 23 30.27 -19.40 12.66
C ALA A 23 30.50 -20.92 12.76
N ALA A 24 30.88 -21.41 13.95
CA ALA A 24 31.06 -22.83 14.24
C ALA A 24 29.75 -23.62 14.07
N ARG A 25 28.62 -23.10 14.56
CA ARG A 25 27.28 -23.70 14.34
C ARG A 25 26.91 -23.82 12.87
N ARG A 26 27.42 -22.93 12.02
CA ARG A 26 27.19 -22.95 10.57
C ARG A 26 28.29 -23.70 9.80
N GLY A 27 29.30 -24.24 10.48
CA GLY A 27 30.44 -24.93 9.87
C GLY A 27 31.32 -24.02 9.01
N LYS A 28 31.34 -22.72 9.28
CA LYS A 28 32.08 -21.72 8.47
C LYS A 28 33.23 -21.10 9.26
N PRO A 29 34.35 -20.73 8.60
CA PRO A 29 35.37 -19.89 9.21
C PRO A 29 34.80 -18.52 9.61
N LEU A 30 35.27 -17.97 10.73
CA LEU A 30 34.81 -16.68 11.27
C LEU A 30 34.89 -15.54 10.23
N GLY A 31 35.97 -15.46 9.46
CA GLY A 31 36.12 -14.44 8.41
C GLY A 31 35.07 -14.53 7.30
N THR A 32 34.70 -15.75 6.89
CA THR A 32 33.64 -15.99 5.91
C THR A 32 32.29 -15.59 6.49
N TYR A 33 32.03 -15.99 7.72
CA TYR A 33 30.79 -15.66 8.42
C TYR A 33 30.59 -14.14 8.58
N LEU A 34 31.62 -13.43 9.02
CA LEU A 34 31.56 -11.98 9.22
C LEU A 34 31.32 -11.24 7.90
N ARG A 35 31.94 -11.69 6.80
CA ARG A 35 31.69 -11.14 5.47
C ARG A 35 30.23 -11.29 5.06
N GLU A 36 29.71 -12.53 5.08
CA GLU A 36 28.32 -12.80 4.70
C GLU A 36 27.34 -12.00 5.56
N ARG A 37 27.64 -11.84 6.86
CA ARG A 37 26.83 -11.03 7.76
C ARG A 37 26.85 -9.54 7.40
N LEU A 38 28.00 -9.00 7.02
CA LEU A 38 28.12 -7.61 6.58
C LEU A 38 27.36 -7.39 5.27
N GLU A 39 27.56 -8.26 4.28
CA GLU A 39 26.86 -8.22 2.99
C GLU A 39 25.34 -8.33 3.18
N ALA A 40 24.88 -9.24 4.05
CA ALA A 40 23.46 -9.36 4.37
C ALA A 40 22.93 -8.11 5.09
N GLY A 41 23.72 -7.51 5.99
CA GLY A 41 23.36 -6.25 6.64
C GLY A 41 23.25 -5.08 5.66
N ASP A 42 24.10 -5.04 4.64
CA ASP A 42 24.05 -4.06 3.56
C ASP A 42 22.80 -4.26 2.69
N SER A 43 22.52 -5.50 2.26
CA SER A 43 21.31 -5.86 1.49
C SER A 43 20.03 -5.42 2.20
N VAL A 44 19.90 -5.73 3.49
CA VAL A 44 18.71 -5.35 4.27
C VAL A 44 18.55 -3.83 4.37
N ARG A 45 19.66 -3.09 4.51
CA ARG A 45 19.61 -1.62 4.53
C ARG A 45 19.19 -1.05 3.18
N ASP A 46 19.69 -1.62 2.09
CA ASP A 46 19.36 -1.21 0.73
C ASP A 46 17.89 -1.52 0.39
N GLU A 47 17.39 -2.69 0.78
CA GLU A 47 15.99 -3.09 0.65
C GLU A 47 15.07 -2.16 1.46
N LEU A 48 15.43 -1.83 2.71
CA LEU A 48 14.68 -0.85 3.52
C LEU A 48 14.68 0.54 2.88
N ALA A 49 15.81 0.96 2.30
CA ALA A 49 15.88 2.23 1.60
C ALA A 49 15.02 2.22 0.33
N ALA A 50 14.95 1.10 -0.40
CA ALA A 50 14.08 0.93 -1.55
C ALA A 50 12.59 1.00 -1.17
N MET A 51 12.18 0.24 -0.16
CA MET A 51 10.79 0.27 0.35
C MET A 51 10.37 1.66 0.80
N ARG A 52 11.26 2.41 1.47
CA ARG A 52 10.98 3.81 1.87
C ARG A 52 10.78 4.73 0.66
N ARG A 53 11.52 4.55 -0.43
CA ARG A 53 11.33 5.33 -1.67
C ARG A 53 10.01 4.99 -2.34
N GLU A 54 9.66 3.71 -2.40
CA GLU A 54 8.36 3.27 -2.95
C GLU A 54 7.18 3.81 -2.15
N LEU A 55 7.26 3.79 -0.81
CA LEU A 55 6.25 4.38 0.05
C LEU A 55 6.12 5.89 -0.16
N ALA A 56 7.24 6.61 -0.31
CA ALA A 56 7.20 8.04 -0.62
C ALA A 56 6.56 8.30 -1.99
N SER A 57 6.89 7.49 -3.00
CA SER A 57 6.27 7.57 -4.33
C SER A 57 4.76 7.29 -4.28
N LEU A 58 4.33 6.28 -3.50
CA LEU A 58 2.92 5.97 -3.32
C LEU A 58 2.20 7.10 -2.58
N HIS A 59 2.83 7.67 -1.55
CA HIS A 59 2.29 8.80 -0.82
C HIS A 59 2.04 9.99 -1.76
N HIS A 60 3.02 10.34 -2.60
CA HIS A 60 2.84 11.39 -3.60
C HIS A 60 1.76 11.06 -4.63
N ALA A 61 1.66 9.81 -5.09
CA ALA A 61 0.59 9.42 -6.01
C ALA A 61 -0.81 9.54 -5.37
N VAL A 62 -0.92 9.25 -4.06
CA VAL A 62 -2.17 9.44 -3.29
C VAL A 62 -2.47 10.92 -3.10
N GLU A 63 -1.47 11.75 -2.80
CA GLU A 63 -1.62 13.20 -2.71
C GLU A 63 -2.06 13.81 -4.06
N ASP A 64 -1.45 13.39 -5.16
CA ASP A 64 -1.81 13.81 -6.51
C ASP A 64 -3.24 13.40 -6.87
N LEU A 65 -3.65 12.17 -6.51
CA LEU A 65 -5.02 11.71 -6.71
C LEU A 65 -6.02 12.49 -5.84
N ALA A 66 -5.68 12.78 -4.59
CA ALA A 66 -6.50 13.58 -3.70
C ALA A 66 -6.64 15.01 -4.23
N ALA A 67 -5.55 15.61 -4.72
CA ALA A 67 -5.55 16.93 -5.36
C ALA A 67 -6.36 16.93 -6.67
N ALA A 68 -6.29 15.86 -7.46
CA ALA A 68 -7.10 15.69 -8.67
C ALA A 68 -8.60 15.54 -8.36
N GLY A 69 -8.96 14.85 -7.27
CA GLY A 69 -10.34 14.71 -6.80
C GLY A 69 -10.88 15.96 -6.09
N GLN A 70 -9.99 16.81 -5.55
CA GLN A 70 -10.34 18.06 -4.86
C GLN A 70 -10.28 19.30 -5.75
N ARG A 71 -9.86 19.18 -7.02
CA ARG A 71 -10.10 20.25 -7.99
C ARG A 71 -11.62 20.46 -8.01
N PRO A 72 -12.12 21.60 -7.51
CA PRO A 72 -13.50 21.94 -7.76
C PRO A 72 -13.60 21.91 -9.28
N ALA A 73 -14.59 21.20 -9.79
CA ALA A 73 -14.94 21.33 -11.18
C ALA A 73 -15.18 22.82 -11.44
N ASP A 74 -14.18 23.50 -11.99
CA ASP A 74 -14.35 24.80 -12.59
C ASP A 74 -15.34 24.58 -13.75
N GLY A 75 -16.62 24.83 -13.47
CA GLY A 75 -17.74 24.88 -14.42
C GLY A 75 -18.33 23.56 -14.93
N ASP A 76 -17.53 22.50 -15.17
CA ASP A 76 -17.98 21.42 -16.08
C ASP A 76 -18.50 20.14 -15.38
N GLY A 77 -17.92 19.80 -14.23
CA GLY A 77 -18.31 18.62 -13.44
C GLY A 77 -19.67 18.75 -12.73
N GLN A 78 -20.13 19.98 -12.45
CA GLN A 78 -21.50 20.21 -11.95
C GLN A 78 -22.54 19.95 -13.05
N GLY A 79 -22.23 20.28 -14.31
CA GLY A 79 -23.07 19.95 -15.46
C GLY A 79 -23.13 18.43 -15.69
N ALA A 80 -21.99 17.74 -15.67
CA ALA A 80 -21.94 16.29 -15.80
C ALA A 80 -22.68 15.58 -14.64
N THR A 81 -22.54 16.08 -13.42
CA THR A 81 -23.27 15.57 -12.24
C THR A 81 -24.78 15.83 -12.35
N ALA A 82 -25.18 17.01 -12.84
CA ALA A 82 -26.58 17.36 -13.05
C ALA A 82 -27.25 16.47 -14.11
N VAL A 83 -26.59 16.24 -15.26
CA VAL A 83 -27.09 15.36 -16.33
C VAL A 83 -27.19 13.91 -15.83
N GLN A 84 -26.23 13.44 -15.02
CA GLN A 84 -26.32 12.12 -14.41
C GLN A 84 -27.50 12.01 -13.44
N ILE A 85 -27.68 13.00 -12.55
CA ILE A 85 -28.81 13.02 -11.62
C ILE A 85 -30.14 13.03 -12.38
N GLU A 86 -30.27 13.88 -13.41
CA GLU A 86 -31.46 13.96 -14.25
C GLU A 86 -31.76 12.62 -14.94
N THR A 87 -30.74 12.00 -15.53
CA THR A 87 -30.87 10.68 -16.18
C THR A 87 -31.32 9.61 -15.19
N LEU A 88 -30.75 9.58 -13.98
CA LEU A 88 -31.14 8.64 -12.92
C LEU A 88 -32.58 8.86 -12.45
N LEU A 89 -33.03 10.12 -12.34
CA LEU A 89 -34.41 10.46 -11.99
C LEU A 89 -35.39 10.06 -13.10
N LEU A 90 -35.02 10.24 -14.38
CA LEU A 90 -35.83 9.82 -15.51
C LEU A 90 -35.97 8.29 -15.58
N LEU A 91 -34.87 7.56 -15.41
CA LEU A 91 -34.88 6.09 -15.35
C LEU A 91 -35.73 5.60 -14.18
N ARG A 92 -35.67 6.28 -13.03
CA ARG A 92 -36.51 5.97 -11.87
C ARG A 92 -38.00 6.21 -12.14
N ALA A 93 -38.34 7.27 -12.87
CA ALA A 93 -39.72 7.56 -13.28
C ALA A 93 -40.26 6.49 -14.24
N ILE A 94 -39.43 5.97 -15.16
CA ILE A 94 -39.81 4.94 -16.12
C ILE A 94 -39.92 3.55 -15.46
N ALA A 95 -39.01 3.20 -14.54
CA ALA A 95 -38.96 1.88 -13.93
C ALA A 95 -40.17 1.58 -13.01
N GLY A 96 -40.73 2.63 -12.38
CA GLY A 96 -41.85 2.51 -11.44
C GLY A 96 -41.45 1.92 -10.07
N PRO A 97 -42.32 2.07 -9.05
CA PRO A 97 -42.00 1.70 -7.66
C PRO A 97 -41.82 0.18 -7.46
N ASP A 98 -42.54 -0.64 -8.22
CA ASP A 98 -42.52 -2.11 -8.06
C ASP A 98 -41.19 -2.74 -8.49
N ARG A 99 -40.52 -2.19 -9.52
CA ARG A 99 -39.20 -2.67 -9.94
C ARG A 99 -38.11 -2.27 -8.94
N MET A 100 -38.31 -1.17 -8.22
CA MET A 100 -37.35 -0.67 -7.23
C MET A 100 -37.22 -1.63 -6.03
N THR A 101 -38.33 -2.25 -5.60
CA THR A 101 -38.31 -3.23 -4.49
C THR A 101 -37.60 -4.51 -4.89
N THR A 102 -37.83 -5.00 -6.11
CA THR A 102 -37.12 -6.16 -6.68
C THR A 102 -35.61 -5.92 -6.75
N ILE A 103 -35.18 -4.78 -7.29
CA ILE A 103 -33.75 -4.46 -7.40
C ILE A 103 -33.09 -4.28 -6.03
N ARG A 104 -33.76 -3.67 -5.05
CA ARG A 104 -33.24 -3.58 -3.67
C ARG A 104 -33.06 -4.96 -3.04
N GLY A 105 -33.97 -5.90 -3.31
CA GLY A 105 -33.84 -7.30 -2.89
C GLY A 105 -32.62 -7.98 -3.51
N GLU A 106 -32.39 -7.78 -4.81
CA GLU A 106 -31.22 -8.30 -5.52
C GLU A 106 -29.90 -7.69 -5.02
N LEU A 107 -29.85 -6.39 -4.76
CA LEU A 107 -28.67 -5.72 -4.20
C LEU A 107 -28.31 -6.28 -2.81
N LYS A 108 -29.32 -6.48 -1.96
CA LYS A 108 -29.13 -7.09 -0.64
C LYS A 108 -28.64 -8.53 -0.75
N ARG A 109 -29.13 -9.30 -1.73
CA ARG A 109 -28.67 -10.67 -2.02
C ARG A 109 -27.19 -10.70 -2.48
N LEU A 110 -26.76 -9.67 -3.19
CA LEU A 110 -25.38 -9.50 -3.66
C LEU A 110 -24.45 -8.88 -2.60
N GLY A 111 -24.94 -8.61 -1.39
CA GLY A 111 -24.16 -8.01 -0.31
C GLY A 111 -23.85 -6.53 -0.51
N VAL A 112 -24.50 -5.87 -1.46
CA VAL A 112 -24.37 -4.43 -1.72
C VAL A 112 -25.35 -3.68 -0.83
N GLN A 113 -24.85 -2.79 0.03
CA GLN A 113 -25.72 -1.93 0.83
C GLN A 113 -26.55 -1.03 -0.09
N THR A 114 -27.87 -1.09 0.07
CA THR A 114 -28.78 -0.20 -0.61
C THR A 114 -28.72 1.17 0.05
N TRP A 115 -28.39 2.20 -0.72
CA TRP A 115 -28.40 3.57 -0.21
C TRP A 115 -29.79 3.95 0.30
N THR A 116 -29.87 4.36 1.57
CA THR A 116 -31.07 4.94 2.17
C THR A 116 -30.79 6.40 2.56
N PRO A 117 -31.72 7.34 2.28
CA PRO A 117 -31.50 8.74 2.59
C PRO A 117 -31.36 9.01 4.10
N GLU A 118 -31.87 8.12 4.96
CA GLU A 118 -31.80 8.25 6.43
C GLU A 118 -30.37 8.07 6.96
N GLU A 119 -29.55 7.24 6.31
CA GLU A 119 -28.16 7.00 6.71
C GLU A 119 -27.21 8.16 6.30
N ALA A 120 -27.64 9.03 5.37
CA ALA A 120 -26.84 10.15 4.87
C ALA A 120 -27.03 11.46 5.66
N GLN A 121 -27.99 11.52 6.61
CA GLN A 121 -28.30 12.73 7.38
C GLN A 121 -27.52 12.80 8.72
N ILE A 122 -26.75 11.77 9.07
CA ILE A 122 -25.87 11.73 10.24
C ILE A 122 -24.42 11.79 9.73
N GLY A 123 -23.99 12.99 9.32
CA GLY A 123 -22.65 13.28 8.84
C GLY A 123 -22.40 14.77 8.78
#